data_AF-A0AAU6LS97-F1
#
_entry.id   AF-A0AAU6LS97-F1
#
_cell.length_a   1.000
_cell.length_b   1.000
_cell.length_c   1.000
_cell.angle_alpha   90.00
_cell.angle_beta   90.00
_cell.angle_gamma   90.00
#
_symmetry.space_group_name_H-M   'P 1'
#
loop_
_entity.id
_entity.type
_entity.pdbx_description
1 polymer ?
#
loop_
_entity_poly.entity_id
_entity_poly.type
_entity_poly.pdbx_seq_one_letter_code
_entity_poly.pdbx_strand_id
1 'polypeptide(L)'
;MYVCSCFGVTEQQVKKHAEAGACTPRQIASACKAGTDCGGCVRTIQAMLGRGACPRRELLDQKQPAGTIERLDAGTAPVPAAGFPEAA
;
A
#
# COMPACT_ATOMS: atom_id res chain seq x y z
N MET A 1 21.12 -10.36 7.95
CA MET A 1 20.12 -11.36 8.40
C MET A 1 19.03 -11.54 7.35
N TYR A 2 18.31 -12.67 7.38
CA TYR A 2 17.10 -12.87 6.57
C TYR A 2 15.89 -12.27 7.28
N VAL A 3 15.09 -11.53 6.52
CA VAL A 3 13.85 -10.89 6.99
C VAL A 3 12.62 -11.68 6.55
N CYS A 4 12.64 -12.27 5.36
CA CYS A 4 11.59 -13.17 4.88
C CYS A 4 12.19 -14.53 4.52
N SER A 5 11.78 -15.58 5.23
CA SER A 5 12.22 -16.95 4.94
C SER A 5 11.56 -17.54 3.69
N CYS A 6 10.30 -17.18 3.40
CA CYS A 6 9.56 -17.76 2.26
C CYS A 6 10.19 -17.44 0.91
N PHE A 7 10.69 -16.20 0.75
CA PHE A 7 11.29 -15.72 -0.49
C PHE A 7 12.80 -15.47 -0.37
N GLY A 8 13.41 -15.82 0.78
CA GLY A 8 14.84 -15.62 1.02
C GLY A 8 15.28 -14.15 1.01
N VAL A 9 14.42 -13.23 1.45
CA VAL A 9 14.72 -11.78 1.40
C VAL A 9 15.59 -11.39 2.59
N THR A 10 16.69 -10.68 2.30
CA THR A 10 17.63 -10.22 3.32
C THR A 10 17.35 -8.79 3.75
N GLU A 11 17.84 -8.43 4.94
CA GLU A 11 17.80 -7.05 5.42
C GLU A 11 18.47 -6.06 4.45
N GLN A 12 19.58 -6.47 3.83
CA GLN A 12 20.30 -5.63 2.86
C GLN A 12 19.44 -5.35 1.62
N GLN A 13 18.69 -6.35 1.13
CA GLN A 13 17.74 -6.13 0.05
C GLN A 13 16.65 -5.15 0.47
N VAL A 14 16.06 -5.31 1.66
CA VAL A 14 15.03 -4.38 2.16
C VAL A 14 15.56 -2.94 2.21
N LYS A 15 16.78 -2.73 2.72
CA LYS A 15 17.42 -1.41 2.77
C LYS A 15 17.70 -0.85 1.37
N LYS A 16 18.28 -1.64 0.47
CA LYS A 16 18.54 -1.24 -0.92
C LYS A 16 17.27 -0.82 -1.65
N HIS A 17 16.17 -1.53 -1.43
CA HIS A 17 14.88 -1.15 -2.01
C HIS A 17 14.30 0.09 -1.34
N ALA A 18 14.46 0.27 -0.03
CA ALA A 18 14.07 1.51 0.65
C ALA A 18 14.83 2.74 0.08
N GLU A 19 16.13 2.60 -0.16
CA GLU A 19 16.97 3.62 -0.82
C GLU A 19 16.56 3.87 -2.27
N ALA A 20 16.12 2.83 -2.99
CA ALA A 20 15.54 2.95 -4.32
C ALA A 20 14.12 3.55 -4.33
N GLY A 21 13.57 3.92 -3.17
CA GLY A 21 12.26 4.57 -3.02
C GLY A 21 11.12 3.65 -2.60
N ALA A 22 11.38 2.36 -2.32
CA ALA A 22 10.37 1.42 -1.84
C ALA A 22 10.05 1.66 -0.37
N CYS A 23 9.10 2.56 -0.18
CA CYS A 23 8.88 3.24 1.07
C CYS A 23 7.77 2.60 1.93
N THR A 24 7.22 1.48 1.49
CA THR A 24 6.16 0.79 2.24
C THR A 24 6.37 -0.71 2.14
N PRO A 25 5.89 -1.51 3.11
CA PRO A 25 5.92 -2.97 3.01
C PRO A 25 5.27 -3.46 1.71
N ARG A 26 4.25 -2.75 1.21
CA ARG A 26 3.61 -3.03 -0.07
C ARG A 26 4.51 -2.77 -1.27
N GLN A 27 5.35 -1.72 -1.24
CA GLN A 27 6.35 -1.47 -2.29
C GLN A 27 7.49 -2.47 -2.23
N ILE A 28 7.95 -2.82 -1.02
CA ILE A 28 8.93 -3.90 -0.82
C ILE A 28 8.37 -5.23 -1.35
N ALA A 29 7.08 -5.52 -1.11
CA ALA A 29 6.41 -6.69 -1.67
C ALA A 29 6.38 -6.66 -3.21
N SER A 30 6.12 -5.52 -3.83
CA SER A 30 6.18 -5.39 -5.30
C SER A 30 7.59 -5.58 -5.87
N ALA A 31 8.64 -5.18 -5.14
CA ALA A 31 10.03 -5.31 -5.59
C ALA A 31 10.62 -6.70 -5.33
N CYS A 32 10.34 -7.29 -4.16
CA CYS A 32 11.01 -8.51 -3.66
C CYS A 32 10.07 -9.69 -3.39
N LYS A 33 8.75 -9.53 -3.53
CA LYS A 33 7.72 -10.48 -3.07
C LYS A 33 7.69 -10.74 -1.56
N ALA A 34 8.46 -10.00 -0.77
CA ALA A 34 8.44 -10.14 0.69
C ALA A 34 7.03 -9.83 1.24
N GLY A 35 6.47 -10.75 2.02
CA GLY A 35 5.18 -10.55 2.70
C GLY A 35 3.93 -10.84 1.86
N THR A 36 4.06 -11.45 0.68
CA THR A 36 2.91 -11.89 -0.14
C THR A 36 2.46 -13.34 0.12
N ASP A 37 3.18 -14.07 0.98
CA ASP A 37 2.90 -15.46 1.36
C ASP A 37 2.36 -15.52 2.80
N CYS A 38 3.14 -16.01 3.78
CA CYS A 38 2.71 -16.14 5.17
C CYS A 38 2.58 -14.81 5.93
N GLY A 39 3.09 -13.70 5.38
CA GLY A 39 2.96 -12.36 5.94
C GLY A 39 3.77 -12.07 7.22
N GLY A 40 4.44 -13.05 7.83
CA GLY A 40 5.14 -12.88 9.12
C GLY A 40 6.26 -11.81 9.12
N CYS A 41 6.89 -11.60 7.97
CA CYS A 41 7.95 -10.58 7.79
C CYS A 41 7.42 -9.14 7.70
N VAL A 42 6.12 -8.93 7.47
CA VAL A 42 5.55 -7.59 7.19
C VAL A 42 5.77 -6.61 8.35
N ARG A 43 5.55 -7.06 9.59
CA ARG A 43 5.71 -6.22 10.78
C ARG A 43 7.18 -5.84 11.02
N THR A 44 8.09 -6.78 10.76
CA THR A 44 9.55 -6.55 10.82
C THR A 44 9.99 -5.55 9.75
N ILE A 45 9.51 -5.71 8.51
CA ILE A 45 9.79 -4.77 7.41
C ILE A 45 9.27 -3.38 7.76
N GLN A 46 8.06 -3.25 8.30
CA GLN A 46 7.53 -1.96 8.76
C GLN A 46 8.39 -1.31 9.86
N ALA A 47 8.88 -2.11 10.82
CA ALA A 47 9.77 -1.60 11.86
C ALA A 47 11.10 -1.09 11.29
N MET A 48 11.64 -1.79 10.28
CA MET A 48 12.90 -1.42 9.61
C MET A 48 12.77 -0.18 8.74
N LEU A 49 11.62 0.01 8.09
CA LEU A 49 11.30 1.22 7.35
C LEU A 49 10.90 2.39 8.27
N GLY A 50 10.69 2.14 9.56
CA GLY A 50 10.25 3.13 10.55
C GLY A 50 8.75 3.42 10.50
N ARG A 51 8.21 3.89 11.64
CA ARG A 51 6.82 4.40 11.75
C ARG A 51 6.67 5.72 11.00
N GLY A 52 6.57 5.65 9.68
CA GLY A 52 6.16 6.80 8.85
C GLY A 52 7.28 7.50 8.06
N ALA A 53 8.43 6.88 7.83
CA ALA A 53 9.53 7.49 7.06
C ALA A 53 9.27 7.53 5.55
N CYS A 54 8.01 7.48 5.13
CA CYS A 54 7.67 7.53 3.74
C CYS A 54 6.56 8.55 3.54
N PRO A 55 6.86 9.61 2.77
CA PRO A 55 5.95 10.69 2.46
C PRO A 55 4.88 10.20 1.47
N ARG A 56 4.26 9.05 1.76
CA ARG A 56 3.10 8.55 1.03
C ARG A 56 1.90 9.48 1.23
N ARG A 57 1.86 10.29 2.29
CA ARG A 57 0.95 11.44 2.35
C ARG A 57 1.28 12.47 1.27
N GLU A 58 2.55 12.83 1.11
CA GLU A 58 2.99 13.83 0.12
C GLU A 58 2.82 13.37 -1.35
N LEU A 59 3.12 12.11 -1.67
CA LEU A 59 3.00 11.60 -3.06
C LEU A 59 1.60 11.09 -3.42
N LEU A 60 0.72 10.82 -2.44
CA LEU A 60 -0.71 10.65 -2.71
C LEU A 60 -1.41 12.01 -2.88
N ASP A 61 -0.91 13.07 -2.24
CA ASP A 61 -1.36 14.45 -2.45
C ASP A 61 -0.90 15.01 -3.83
N GLN A 62 0.36 14.72 -4.22
CA GLN A 62 0.89 15.14 -5.52
C GLN A 62 0.51 14.25 -6.71
N LYS A 63 -0.05 13.06 -6.49
CA LYS A 63 -0.69 12.29 -7.56
C LYS A 63 -2.17 12.63 -7.59
N GLN A 64 -2.46 13.75 -8.26
CA GLN A 64 -3.77 14.08 -8.85
C GLN A 64 -4.44 12.83 -9.49
N PRO A 65 -5.79 12.82 -9.54
CA PRO A 65 -6.63 11.63 -9.48
C PRO A 65 -6.29 10.67 -10.61
N ALA A 66 -6.31 9.37 -10.31
CA ALA A 66 -6.41 8.37 -11.34
C ALA A 66 -7.71 8.60 -12.12
N GLY A 67 -7.59 9.36 -13.23
CA GLY A 67 -8.54 9.45 -14.33
C GLY A 67 -9.96 9.83 -13.94
N THR A 68 -10.30 11.09 -14.13
CA THR A 68 -11.39 11.48 -15.05
C THR A 68 -11.81 10.31 -15.95
N ILE A 69 -12.86 9.56 -15.57
CA ILE A 69 -13.75 8.97 -16.57
C ILE A 69 -14.59 10.15 -17.07
N GLU A 70 -14.14 10.79 -18.12
CA GLU A 70 -14.94 11.76 -18.86
C GLU A 70 -14.39 11.72 -20.30
N ARG A 71 -15.19 11.45 -21.34
CA ARG A 71 -16.65 11.62 -21.55
C ARG A 71 -17.09 10.56 -22.58
N LEU A 72 -18.31 10.00 -22.59
CA LEU A 72 -19.68 10.54 -22.60
C LEU A 72 -20.57 9.59 -21.75
N ASP A 73 -21.68 9.94 -21.08
CA ASP A 73 -22.66 11.01 -21.22
C ASP A 73 -23.35 11.28 -19.86
N ALA A 74 -23.80 12.53 -19.71
CA ALA A 74 -24.73 13.10 -18.72
C ALA A 74 -25.14 12.30 -17.48
N GLY A 75 -24.70 12.82 -16.33
CA GLY A 75 -25.63 13.36 -15.32
C GLY A 75 -26.66 12.42 -14.71
N THR A 76 -26.36 11.89 -13.53
CA THR A 76 -27.26 11.96 -12.37
C THR A 76 -26.51 11.50 -11.11
N ALA A 77 -26.16 12.47 -10.29
CA ALA A 77 -26.22 12.28 -8.83
C ALA A 77 -27.68 12.55 -8.43
N PRO A 78 -28.23 11.92 -7.37
CA PRO A 78 -27.85 12.41 -6.05
C PRO A 78 -27.84 11.36 -4.91
N VAL A 79 -26.82 11.55 -4.07
CA VAL A 79 -26.73 11.57 -2.58
C VAL A 79 -27.57 10.62 -1.69
N PRO A 80 -27.02 10.29 -0.49
CA PRO A 80 -27.44 9.18 0.36
C PRO A 80 -28.41 9.59 1.48
N ALA A 81 -29.20 8.64 1.98
CA ALA A 81 -29.81 8.75 3.30
C ALA A 81 -30.22 7.38 3.87
N ALA A 82 -29.61 7.04 5.01
CA ALA A 82 -30.18 6.47 6.23
C ALA A 82 -31.22 5.32 6.16
N GLY A 83 -30.95 4.25 6.93
CA GLY A 83 -32.00 3.41 7.55
C GLY A 83 -31.64 1.94 7.78
N PHE A 84 -31.19 1.60 9.00
CA PHE A 84 -31.36 0.27 9.65
C PHE A 84 -32.89 0.00 9.91
N PRO A 85 -33.38 -1.12 10.51
CA PRO A 85 -33.22 -2.60 10.33
C PRO A 85 -34.59 -3.39 10.28
N GLU A 86 -34.56 -4.74 10.25
CA GLU A 86 -35.65 -5.73 10.62
C GLU A 86 -36.97 -5.73 9.78
N ALA A 87 -37.77 -6.78 9.55
CA ALA A 87 -37.94 -8.15 10.06
C ALA A 87 -38.72 -9.00 9.02
N ALA A 88 -38.48 -10.31 8.96
CA ALA A 88 -39.44 -11.34 8.48
C ALA A 88 -39.08 -12.70 9.09
#